data_AF-A0A2H0DQ52-F1
#
_entry.id   AF-A0A2H0DQ52-F1
#
_cell.length_a   1.000
_cell.length_b   1.000
_cell.length_c   1.000
_cell.angle_alpha   90.00
_cell.angle_beta   90.00
_cell.angle_gamma   90.00
#
_symmetry.space_group_name_H-M   'P 1'
#
loop_
_entity.id
_entity.type
_entity.pdbx_description
1 polymer ?
#
loop_
_entity_poly.entity_id
_entity_poly.type
_entity_poly.pdbx_seq_one_letter_code
_entity_poly.pdbx_strand_id
1 'polypeptide(L)'
;MRMTIAADVTPSVLKQAEVFVEFDSFRPKRAVDATVGRYRIKTAESPGELLAALRLRHEVFFRERLGRTLPGEIDFDRFDLFADHLIVVDEEANRLIATYRMLCSNFARRFYSETEFEIEGFLAAGGVKLELGRGCTVSRRWIGRSRAPISSRCWILRI
;
A
#
# COMPACT_ATOMS: atom_id res chain seq x y z
N MET A 1 43.79 14.79 -17.73
CA MET A 1 42.69 15.46 -17.01
C MET A 1 41.72 14.36 -16.57
N ARG A 2 41.93 13.78 -15.38
CA ARG A 2 41.05 12.73 -14.83
C ARG A 2 39.89 13.44 -14.13
N MET A 3 38.67 13.31 -14.66
CA MET A 3 37.47 13.76 -13.95
C MET A 3 37.23 12.79 -12.80
N THR A 4 37.46 13.24 -11.58
CA THR A 4 37.08 12.57 -10.35
C THR A 4 35.56 12.70 -10.19
N ILE A 5 34.81 11.61 -10.36
CA ILE A 5 33.42 11.56 -9.92
C ILE A 5 33.47 11.24 -8.41
N ALA A 6 33.60 12.28 -7.60
CA ALA A 6 33.22 12.21 -6.20
C ALA A 6 31.76 12.65 -6.11
N ALA A 7 30.87 11.72 -5.84
CA ALA A 7 29.58 12.03 -5.25
C ALA A 7 29.40 11.02 -4.11
N ASP A 8 29.49 11.51 -2.88
CA ASP A 8 29.18 10.76 -1.67
C ASP A 8 27.72 10.33 -1.71
N VAL A 9 27.45 9.18 -2.36
CA VAL A 9 26.13 8.56 -2.33
C VAL A 9 25.93 8.04 -0.91
N THR A 10 25.02 8.68 -0.17
CA THR A 10 24.72 8.26 1.20
C THR A 10 24.08 6.87 1.20
N PRO A 11 24.29 6.05 2.25
CA PRO A 11 23.65 4.74 2.37
C PRO A 11 22.11 4.80 2.28
N SER A 12 21.50 5.92 2.65
CA SER A 12 20.06 6.15 2.50
C SER A 12 19.63 6.32 1.05
N VAL A 13 20.44 6.99 0.21
CA VAL A 13 20.18 7.14 -1.23
C VAL A 13 20.30 5.80 -1.95
N LEU A 14 21.31 4.98 -1.60
CA LEU A 14 21.45 3.62 -2.14
C LEU A 14 20.24 2.75 -1.75
N LYS A 15 19.82 2.80 -0.49
CA LYS A 15 18.66 2.04 -0.01
C LYS A 15 17.34 2.50 -0.64
N GLN A 16 17.19 3.79 -0.90
CA GLN A 16 16.03 4.28 -1.67
C GLN A 16 16.07 3.78 -3.11
N ALA A 17 17.23 3.82 -3.77
CA ALA A 17 17.38 3.31 -5.12
C ALA A 17 17.08 1.80 -5.20
N GLU A 18 17.52 0.99 -4.24
CA GLU A 18 17.17 -0.44 -4.15
C GLU A 18 15.66 -0.66 -4.04
N VAL A 19 14.97 0.11 -3.19
CA VAL A 19 13.51 0.05 -3.06
C VAL A 19 12.80 0.44 -4.37
N PHE A 20 13.32 1.43 -5.10
CA PHE A 20 12.79 1.78 -6.42
C PHE A 20 13.01 0.67 -7.45
N VAL A 21 14.17 -0.01 -7.44
CA VAL A 21 14.44 -1.18 -8.29
C VAL A 21 13.49 -2.33 -7.95
N GLU A 22 13.18 -2.54 -6.67
CA GLU A 22 12.19 -3.55 -6.26
C GLU A 22 10.78 -3.23 -6.81
N PHE A 23 10.39 -1.96 -6.90
CA PHE A 23 9.09 -1.57 -7.45
C PHE A 23 8.93 -1.88 -8.93
N ASP A 24 10.01 -1.87 -9.72
CA ASP A 24 9.94 -2.25 -11.14
C ASP A 24 9.55 -3.72 -11.35
N SER A 25 9.71 -4.55 -10.32
CA SER A 25 9.26 -5.95 -10.33
C SER A 25 7.77 -6.11 -9.98
N PHE A 26 7.11 -5.06 -9.47
CA PHE A 26 5.72 -5.12 -9.05
C PHE A 26 4.80 -5.40 -10.25
N ARG A 27 3.97 -6.43 -10.12
CA ARG A 27 2.90 -6.74 -11.08
C ARG A 27 1.58 -6.97 -10.34
N PRO A 28 0.44 -6.44 -10.83
CA PRO A 28 -0.86 -6.83 -10.32
C PRO A 28 -1.13 -8.30 -10.65
N LYS A 29 -1.82 -9.01 -9.74
CA LYS A 29 -2.13 -10.43 -9.84
C LYS A 29 -3.60 -10.62 -10.18
N ARG A 30 -4.49 -9.80 -9.62
CA ARG A 30 -5.92 -9.76 -9.94
C ARG A 30 -6.36 -8.34 -10.30
N ALA A 31 -6.93 -8.21 -11.49
CA ALA A 31 -7.57 -6.98 -11.92
C ALA A 31 -8.91 -6.81 -11.17
N VAL A 32 -9.05 -5.64 -10.56
CA VAL A 32 -10.31 -5.10 -10.06
C VAL A 32 -10.47 -3.76 -10.75
N ASP A 33 -11.67 -3.47 -11.27
CA ASP A 33 -12.02 -2.17 -11.81
C ASP A 33 -13.53 -1.96 -11.66
N ALA A 34 -13.90 -0.93 -10.93
CA ALA A 34 -15.29 -0.56 -10.69
C ALA A 34 -15.40 0.95 -10.47
N THR A 35 -16.50 1.54 -10.92
CA THR A 35 -16.78 2.98 -10.73
C THR A 35 -18.06 3.17 -9.95
N VAL A 36 -18.02 4.03 -8.94
CA VAL A 36 -19.18 4.41 -8.10
C VAL A 36 -19.24 5.93 -8.01
N GLY A 37 -20.12 6.55 -8.78
CA GLY A 37 -20.14 8.00 -8.92
C GLY A 37 -18.82 8.50 -9.52
N ARG A 38 -18.17 9.47 -8.86
CA ARG A 38 -16.86 10.00 -9.28
C ARG A 38 -15.65 9.19 -8.80
N TYR A 39 -15.89 8.07 -8.11
CA TYR A 39 -14.84 7.28 -7.50
C TYR A 39 -14.59 6.02 -8.31
N ARG A 40 -13.35 5.85 -8.79
CA ARG A 40 -12.89 4.62 -9.42
C ARG A 40 -12.10 3.79 -8.42
N ILE A 41 -12.47 2.53 -8.29
CA ILE A 41 -11.86 1.53 -7.44
C ILE A 41 -11.14 0.56 -8.37
N LYS A 42 -9.82 0.51 -8.31
CA LYS A 42 -9.03 -0.36 -9.18
C LYS A 42 -7.87 -1.01 -8.44
N THR A 43 -7.34 -2.12 -8.96
CA THR A 43 -6.02 -2.61 -8.53
C THR A 43 -4.95 -1.68 -9.11
N ALA A 44 -3.91 -1.35 -8.33
CA ALA A 44 -2.74 -0.63 -8.84
C ALA A 44 -2.01 -1.50 -9.87
N GLU A 45 -1.72 -0.94 -11.03
CA GLU A 45 -1.18 -1.66 -12.20
C GLU A 45 0.26 -1.25 -12.53
N SER A 46 0.73 -0.15 -11.93
CA SER A 46 2.07 0.40 -12.19
C SER A 46 2.88 0.59 -10.90
N PRO A 47 4.23 0.60 -10.99
CA PRO A 47 5.09 0.99 -9.89
C PRO A 47 4.76 2.39 -9.32
N GLY A 48 4.33 3.32 -10.18
CA GLY A 48 3.91 4.66 -9.78
C GLY A 48 2.64 4.67 -8.93
N GLU A 49 1.63 3.87 -9.29
CA GLU A 49 0.41 3.72 -8.50
C GLU A 49 0.68 3.00 -7.18
N LEU A 50 1.55 1.98 -7.17
CA LEU A 50 2.02 1.36 -5.94
C LEU A 50 2.66 2.42 -5.04
N LEU A 51 3.65 3.16 -5.54
CA LEU A 51 4.32 4.22 -4.78
C LEU A 51 3.35 5.25 -4.22
N ALA A 52 2.34 5.67 -5.00
CA ALA A 52 1.31 6.59 -4.55
C ALA A 52 0.50 6.00 -3.37
N ALA A 53 0.15 4.71 -3.42
CA ALA A 53 -0.49 4.03 -2.30
C ALA A 53 0.43 3.97 -1.06
N LEU A 54 1.72 3.61 -1.23
CA LEU A 54 2.69 3.56 -0.13
C LEU A 54 2.87 4.92 0.56
N ARG A 55 2.89 6.01 -0.22
CA ARG A 55 2.93 7.39 0.29
C ARG A 55 1.66 7.75 1.04
N LEU A 56 0.48 7.37 0.53
CA LEU A 56 -0.78 7.62 1.25
C LEU A 56 -0.80 6.88 2.60
N ARG A 57 -0.28 5.66 2.65
CA ARG A 57 -0.17 4.91 3.91
C ARG A 57 0.77 5.61 4.90
N HIS A 58 1.94 6.06 4.44
CA HIS A 58 2.86 6.86 5.25
C HIS A 58 2.17 8.11 5.81
N GLU A 59 1.50 8.85 4.94
CA GLU A 59 0.77 10.05 5.29
C GLU A 59 -0.22 9.81 6.43
N VAL A 60 -1.09 8.81 6.28
CA VAL A 60 -2.19 8.57 7.23
C VAL A 60 -1.71 7.87 8.49
N PHE A 61 -0.85 6.84 8.39
CA PHE A 61 -0.46 6.02 9.54
C PHE A 61 0.71 6.59 10.32
N PHE A 62 1.67 7.22 9.66
CA PHE A 62 2.90 7.69 10.31
C PHE A 62 2.87 9.19 10.54
N ARG A 63 2.58 9.98 9.49
CA ARG A 63 2.60 11.43 9.61
C ARG A 63 1.43 11.95 10.44
N GLU A 64 0.19 11.69 10.03
CA GLU A 64 -1.01 12.23 10.69
C GLU A 64 -1.24 11.61 12.08
N ARG A 65 -1.00 10.30 12.25
CA ARG A 65 -1.34 9.59 13.49
C ARG A 65 -0.21 9.51 14.52
N LEU A 66 1.02 9.33 14.06
CA LEU A 66 2.17 9.10 14.95
C LEU A 66 3.13 10.30 15.00
N GLY A 67 2.96 11.30 14.13
CA GLY A 67 3.91 12.42 14.00
C GLY A 67 5.31 11.97 13.58
N ARG A 68 5.42 10.84 12.86
CA ARG A 68 6.69 10.23 12.44
C ARG A 68 6.86 10.30 10.93
N THR A 69 8.10 10.47 10.48
CA THR A 69 8.46 10.40 9.07
C THR A 69 9.37 9.20 8.82
N LEU A 70 8.90 8.23 8.03
CA LEU A 70 9.74 7.13 7.56
C LEU A 70 10.70 7.59 6.45
N PRO A 71 11.85 6.90 6.28
CA PRO A 71 12.74 7.14 5.14
C PRO A 71 12.00 7.07 3.81
N GLY A 72 12.25 8.04 2.93
CA GLY A 72 11.61 8.12 1.61
C GLY A 72 10.12 8.45 1.64
N GLU A 73 9.55 8.73 2.81
CA GLU A 73 8.13 9.08 3.00
C GLU A 73 7.17 8.00 2.45
N ILE A 74 7.58 6.74 2.59
CA ILE A 74 6.82 5.57 2.17
C ILE A 74 6.67 4.60 3.34
N ASP A 75 5.48 4.03 3.48
CA ASP A 75 5.25 2.85 4.30
C ASP A 75 5.41 1.65 3.36
N PHE A 76 6.55 0.95 3.40
CA PHE A 76 6.85 -0.22 2.58
C PHE A 76 7.34 -1.37 3.46
N ASP A 77 6.82 -2.57 3.23
CA ASP A 77 7.28 -3.79 3.87
C ASP A 77 7.36 -4.98 2.90
N ARG A 78 7.93 -6.09 3.38
CA ARG A 78 8.17 -7.31 2.59
C ARG A 78 6.92 -7.93 1.96
N PHE A 79 5.72 -7.58 2.41
CA PHE A 79 4.48 -8.15 1.88
C PHE A 79 3.97 -7.40 0.65
N ASP A 80 4.41 -6.15 0.44
CA ASP A 80 3.82 -5.27 -0.57
C ASP A 80 4.07 -5.73 -2.01
N LEU A 81 5.21 -6.38 -2.30
CA LEU A 81 5.49 -6.91 -3.64
C LEU A 81 4.64 -8.14 -3.98
N PHE A 82 4.22 -8.90 -2.97
CA PHE A 82 3.38 -10.10 -3.13
C PHE A 82 1.88 -9.79 -3.10
N ALA A 83 1.51 -8.61 -2.61
CA ALA A 83 0.13 -8.17 -2.54
C ALA A 83 -0.37 -7.56 -3.85
N ASP A 84 -1.68 -7.59 -4.04
CA ASP A 84 -2.38 -6.60 -4.85
C ASP A 84 -2.70 -5.38 -3.98
N HIS A 85 -2.77 -4.20 -4.58
CA HIS A 85 -3.11 -2.96 -3.88
C HIS A 85 -4.37 -2.39 -4.51
N LEU A 86 -5.47 -2.48 -3.79
CA LEU A 86 -6.71 -1.83 -4.19
C LEU A 86 -6.55 -0.34 -3.89
N ILE A 87 -6.77 0.50 -4.90
CA ILE A 87 -6.71 1.95 -4.79
C ILE A 87 -8.07 2.54 -5.15
N VAL A 88 -8.43 3.62 -4.47
CA VAL A 88 -9.61 4.41 -4.80
C VAL A 88 -9.15 5.78 -5.26
N VAL A 89 -9.55 6.13 -6.47
CA VAL A 89 -9.22 7.40 -7.14
C VAL A 89 -10.49 8.24 -7.23
N ASP A 90 -10.41 9.48 -6.76
CA ASP A 90 -11.40 10.51 -7.09
C ASP A 90 -11.05 11.05 -8.48
N GLU A 91 -11.89 10.76 -9.47
CA GLU A 91 -11.63 11.10 -10.88
C GLU A 91 -11.79 12.60 -11.15
N GLU A 92 -12.63 13.32 -10.38
CA GLU A 92 -12.76 14.78 -10.50
C GLU A 92 -11.50 15.48 -9.99
N ALA A 93 -10.97 15.01 -8.86
CA ALA A 93 -9.75 15.56 -8.27
C ALA A 93 -8.46 14.96 -8.85
N ASN A 94 -8.58 13.95 -9.73
CA ASN A 94 -7.49 13.13 -10.25
C ASN A 94 -6.50 12.68 -9.17
N ARG A 95 -7.02 12.10 -8.08
CA ARG A 95 -6.23 11.82 -6.88
C ARG A 95 -6.60 10.51 -6.22
N LEU A 96 -5.59 9.76 -5.80
CA LEU A 96 -5.74 8.60 -4.91
C LEU A 96 -6.17 9.06 -3.51
N ILE A 97 -7.34 8.60 -3.09
CA ILE A 97 -7.99 8.98 -1.82
C ILE A 97 -8.09 7.83 -0.81
N ALA A 98 -7.94 6.58 -1.23
CA ALA A 98 -7.92 5.44 -0.32
C ALA A 98 -7.11 4.27 -0.87
N THR A 99 -6.68 3.38 0.01
CA THR A 99 -6.03 2.13 -0.39
C THR A 99 -6.27 1.00 0.59
N TYR A 100 -6.23 -0.23 0.08
CA TYR A 100 -6.12 -1.49 0.82
C TYR A 100 -5.03 -2.36 0.21
N ARG A 101 -4.29 -3.07 1.06
CA ARG A 101 -3.41 -4.17 0.66
C ARG A 101 -4.18 -5.49 0.68
N MET A 102 -4.03 -6.29 -0.36
CA MET A 102 -4.70 -7.58 -0.55
C MET A 102 -3.67 -8.70 -0.69
N LEU A 103 -3.53 -9.54 0.34
CA LEU A 103 -2.70 -10.75 0.30
C LEU A 103 -3.60 -11.95 0.01
N CYS A 104 -3.38 -12.63 -1.11
CA CYS A 104 -4.18 -13.77 -1.54
C CYS A 104 -3.36 -15.06 -1.48
N SER A 105 -3.92 -16.15 -0.92
CA SER A 105 -3.21 -17.44 -0.77
C SER A 105 -2.74 -18.06 -2.09
N ASN A 106 -3.32 -17.64 -3.22
CA ASN A 106 -2.88 -18.08 -4.55
C ASN A 106 -1.50 -17.52 -4.94
N PHE A 107 -1.05 -16.42 -4.33
CA PHE A 107 0.17 -15.70 -4.75
C PHE A 107 1.08 -15.35 -3.57
N ALA A 108 0.53 -15.17 -2.38
CA ALA A 108 1.27 -14.91 -1.15
C ALA A 108 1.58 -16.24 -0.45
N ARG A 109 2.85 -16.46 -0.13
CA ARG A 109 3.30 -17.64 0.64
C ARG A 109 3.02 -17.51 2.14
N ARG A 110 2.89 -16.27 2.62
CA ARG A 110 2.63 -15.94 4.02
C ARG A 110 1.72 -14.73 4.13
N PHE A 111 0.85 -14.76 5.13
CA PHE A 111 -0.01 -13.68 5.57
C PHE A 111 0.70 -12.80 6.61
N TYR A 112 0.32 -11.52 6.71
CA TYR A 112 0.81 -10.68 7.80
C TYR A 112 0.22 -11.16 9.13
N SER A 113 -1.02 -11.65 9.11
CA SER A 113 -1.69 -12.18 10.30
C SER A 113 -0.97 -13.38 10.93
N GLU A 114 -0.19 -14.17 10.17
CA GLU A 114 0.67 -15.24 10.73
C GLU A 114 1.77 -14.72 11.67
N THR A 115 2.11 -13.43 11.63
CA THR A 115 3.11 -12.86 12.53
C THR A 115 2.53 -12.30 13.81
N GLU A 116 1.20 -12.18 13.89
CA GLU A 116 0.49 -11.54 14.99
C GLU A 116 -0.46 -12.50 15.72
N PHE A 117 -0.92 -13.55 15.04
CA PHE A 117 -1.97 -14.45 15.52
C PHE A 117 -1.70 -15.90 15.12
N GLU A 118 -2.20 -16.83 15.92
CA GLU A 118 -2.32 -18.25 15.58
C GLU A 118 -3.51 -18.44 14.63
N ILE A 119 -3.24 -18.72 13.36
CA ILE A 119 -4.26 -18.86 12.30
C ILE A 119 -4.14 -20.16 11.51
N GLU A 120 -3.36 -21.12 12.00
CA GLU A 120 -3.08 -22.40 11.34
C GLU A 120 -4.36 -23.15 11.00
N GLY A 121 -5.34 -23.17 11.91
CA GLY A 121 -6.65 -23.78 11.65
C GLY A 121 -7.44 -23.11 10.53
N PHE A 122 -7.32 -21.78 10.39
CA PHE A 122 -7.95 -21.04 9.29
C PHE A 122 -7.24 -21.30 7.95
N LEU A 123 -5.90 -21.38 7.96
CA LEU A 123 -5.10 -21.70 6.78
C LEU A 123 -5.31 -23.14 6.31
N ALA A 124 -5.48 -24.08 7.24
CA ALA A 124 -5.76 -25.48 6.94
C ALA A 124 -7.17 -25.71 6.37
N ALA A 125 -8.11 -24.79 6.61
CA ALA A 125 -9.44 -24.88 6.02
C ALA A 125 -9.37 -24.75 4.49
N GLY A 126 -10.27 -25.41 3.76
CA GLY A 126 -10.34 -25.31 2.29
C GLY A 126 -10.68 -23.91 1.76
N GLY A 127 -10.45 -23.69 0.46
CA GLY A 127 -10.77 -22.45 -0.25
C GLY A 127 -9.62 -21.44 -0.33
N VAL A 128 -9.79 -20.40 -1.15
CA VAL A 128 -8.82 -19.30 -1.29
C VAL A 128 -8.95 -18.34 -0.10
N LYS A 129 -7.82 -17.88 0.44
CA LYS A 129 -7.80 -16.93 1.56
C LYS A 129 -7.36 -15.57 1.08
N LEU A 130 -8.04 -14.53 1.56
CA LEU A 130 -7.69 -13.14 1.32
C LEU A 130 -7.53 -12.40 2.64
N GLU A 131 -6.38 -11.79 2.86
CA GLU A 131 -6.17 -10.85 3.95
C GLU A 131 -6.20 -9.44 3.38
N LEU A 132 -7.06 -8.60 3.98
CA LEU A 132 -7.09 -7.17 3.73
C LEU A 132 -6.40 -6.45 4.88
N GLY A 133 -5.45 -5.60 4.54
CA GLY A 133 -4.68 -4.83 5.50
C GLY A 133 -4.36 -3.43 5.01
N ARG A 134 -3.74 -2.63 5.87
CA ARG A 134 -3.26 -1.27 5.54
C ARG A 134 -4.35 -0.36 4.94
N GLY A 135 -5.61 -0.61 5.31
CA GLY A 135 -6.76 0.17 4.88
C GLY A 135 -6.69 1.61 5.39
N CYS A 136 -6.56 2.59 4.51
CA CYS A 136 -6.60 4.00 4.87
C CYS A 136 -7.30 4.85 3.82
N THR A 137 -7.77 6.01 4.26
CA THR A 137 -8.38 7.05 3.44
C THR A 137 -7.71 8.38 3.77
N VAL A 138 -7.57 9.26 2.78
CA VAL A 138 -7.14 10.65 3.04
C VAL A 138 -8.07 11.29 4.07
N SER A 139 -7.53 12.14 4.94
CA SER A 139 -8.37 12.85 5.90
C SER A 139 -9.38 13.75 5.19
N ARG A 140 -10.58 13.89 5.78
CA ARG A 140 -11.68 14.75 5.32
C ARG A 140 -11.30 16.23 5.20
N ARG A 141 -10.08 16.60 5.62
CA ARG A 141 -9.49 17.92 5.40
C ARG A 141 -9.07 18.14 3.94
N TRP A 142 -8.77 17.05 3.22
CA TRP A 142 -8.36 17.07 1.82
C TRP A 142 -9.52 16.91 0.83
N ILE A 143 -10.68 16.44 1.31
CA ILE A 143 -11.92 16.28 0.54
C ILE A 143 -12.91 17.28 1.13
N GLY A 144 -13.17 18.41 0.47
CA GLY A 144 -13.90 19.56 1.02
C GLY A 144 -15.06 19.26 2.00
N ARG A 145 -15.00 19.93 3.16
CA ARG A 145 -15.98 20.13 4.27
C ARG A 145 -16.34 18.97 5.23
N SER A 146 -16.25 19.38 6.51
CA SER A 146 -16.80 18.82 7.77
C SER A 146 -16.07 17.63 8.40
N ARG A 147 -15.80 17.78 9.71
CA ARG A 147 -14.95 16.94 10.57
C ARG A 147 -15.65 15.62 10.95
N ALA A 148 -15.02 14.49 10.67
CA ALA A 148 -15.25 13.22 11.37
C ALA A 148 -13.95 12.41 11.39
N PRO A 149 -13.62 11.71 12.49
CA PRO A 149 -12.39 10.93 12.61
C PRO A 149 -12.43 9.63 11.78
N ILE A 150 -11.29 9.25 11.19
CA ILE A 150 -11.13 8.03 10.38
C ILE A 150 -10.97 6.81 11.30
N SER A 151 -11.87 5.84 11.22
CA SER A 151 -11.67 4.52 11.83
C SER A 151 -10.90 3.60 10.86
N SER A 152 -9.67 3.25 11.20
CA SER A 152 -8.98 2.10 10.60
C SER A 152 -9.42 0.85 11.34
N ARG A 153 -10.30 0.04 10.75
CA ARG A 153 -10.52 -1.34 11.20
C ARG A 153 -9.94 -2.25 10.13
N CYS A 154 -8.99 -3.10 10.52
CA CYS A 154 -8.64 -4.28 9.72
C CYS A 154 -9.87 -5.18 9.68
N TRP A 155 -10.34 -5.52 8.48
CA TRP A 155 -11.40 -6.50 8.28
C TRP A 155 -10.79 -7.69 7.53
N ILE A 156 -10.72 -8.85 8.17
CA ILE A 156 -10.42 -10.10 7.47
C ILE A 156 -11.74 -10.64 6.93
N LEU A 157 -11.85 -10.76 5.60
CA LEU A 157 -13.03 -11.32 4.93
C LEU A 157 -12.70 -12.74 4.47
N ARG A 158 -13.62 -13.68 4.74
CA ARG A 158 -13.63 -14.98 4.07
C ARG A 158 -14.35 -14.77 2.74
N ILE A 159 -13.67 -15.03 1.62
CA ILE A 159 -14.27 -15.08 0.27
C ILE A 159 -14.57 -16.53 -0.07
#